data_AF-A0A2M7D8L4-F1
#
_entry.id   AF-A0A2M7D8L4-F1
#
_cell.length_a   1.000
_cell.length_b   1.000
_cell.length_c   1.000
_cell.angle_alpha   90.00
_cell.angle_beta   90.00
_cell.angle_gamma   90.00
#
_symmetry.space_group_name_H-M   'P 1'
#
loop_
_entity.id
_entity.type
_entity.pdbx_description
1 polymer ?
#
loop_
_entity_poly.entity_id
_entity_poly.type
_entity_poly.pdbx_seq_one_letter_code
_entity_poly.pdbx_strand_id
1 'polypeptide(L)' 'MIRGITDTTFGGRMAKRISVFDFDSMRIEIITINKGNVYNLSFNDAPEGNDPDNARHQQIYSQMLSIFRFME' A
#
# COMPACT_ATOMS: atom_id res chain seq x y z
N MET A 1 -11.29 -6.07 -7.93
CA MET A 1 -11.75 -4.83 -8.62
C MET A 1 -10.96 -3.61 -8.14
N ILE A 2 -10.45 -2.76 -9.03
CA ILE A 2 -9.76 -1.52 -8.62
C ILE A 2 -10.80 -0.51 -8.08
N ARG A 3 -10.61 -0.08 -6.83
CA ARG A 3 -11.46 0.89 -6.13
C ARG A 3 -10.97 2.32 -6.28
N GLY A 4 -9.66 2.52 -6.45
CA GLY A 4 -9.09 3.85 -6.60
C GLY A 4 -7.59 3.85 -6.87
N ILE A 5 -7.13 4.94 -7.46
CA ILE A 5 -5.72 5.24 -7.69
C ILE A 5 -5.49 6.66 -7.18
N THR A 6 -4.53 6.85 -6.27
CA THR A 6 -4.22 8.16 -5.68
C THR A 6 -2.72 8.43 -5.67
N ASP A 7 -2.36 9.72 -5.72
CA ASP A 7 -0.98 10.15 -5.52
C ASP A 7 -0.58 10.01 -4.06
N THR A 8 0.65 9.56 -3.82
CA THR A 8 1.22 9.44 -2.49
C THR A 8 2.74 9.62 -2.53
N THR A 9 3.39 9.49 -1.37
CA THR A 9 4.83 9.46 -1.26
C THR A 9 5.30 8.17 -0.60
N PHE A 10 6.41 7.62 -1.09
CA PHE A 10 7.02 6.41 -0.56
C PHE A 10 8.54 6.54 -0.59
N GLY A 11 9.19 6.42 0.56
CA GLY A 11 10.63 6.64 0.67
C GLY A 11 11.10 8.02 0.21
N GLY A 12 10.27 9.06 0.44
CA GLY A 12 10.57 10.44 0.01
C GLY A 12 10.37 10.71 -1.49
N ARG A 13 9.84 9.75 -2.25
CA ARG A 13 9.59 9.87 -3.69
C ARG A 13 8.11 9.86 -4.00
N MET A 14 7.72 10.44 -5.13
CA MET A 14 6.36 10.31 -5.64
C MET A 14 6.05 8.84 -5.93
N ALA A 15 4.85 8.42 -5.56
CA ALA A 15 4.37 7.07 -5.76
C ALA A 15 2.87 7.10 -6.10
N LYS A 16 2.37 6.01 -6.67
CA LYS A 16 0.95 5.78 -6.86
C LYS A 16 0.47 4.73 -5.86
N ARG A 17 -0.59 5.03 -5.13
CA ARG A 17 -1.33 4.07 -4.31
C ARG A 17 -2.50 3.53 -5.12
N ILE A 18 -2.63 2.23 -5.18
CA ILE A 18 -3.73 1.52 -5.85
C ILE A 18 -4.46 0.73 -4.77
N SER A 19 -5.76 0.98 -4.61
CA SER A 19 -6.62 0.20 -3.73
C SER A 19 -7.43 -0.77 -4.57
N VAL A 20 -7.26 -2.06 -4.32
CA VAL A 20 -7.96 -3.17 -4.98
C VAL A 20 -8.82 -3.87 -3.94
N PHE A 21 -10.08 -4.10 -4.28
CA PHE A 21 -10.99 -4.89 -3.46
C PHE A 21 -11.40 -6.11 -4.27
N ASP A 22 -11.07 -7.29 -3.78
CA ASP A 22 -11.51 -8.57 -4.32
C ASP A 22 -12.60 -9.16 -3.40
N PHE A 23 -13.21 -10.27 -3.82
CA PHE A 23 -14.39 -10.80 -3.14
C PHE A 23 -14.13 -11.15 -1.66
N ASP A 24 -12.93 -11.64 -1.38
CA ASP A 24 -12.48 -12.13 -0.07
C ASP A 24 -11.22 -11.43 0.43
N SER A 25 -10.79 -10.33 -0.21
CA SER A 25 -9.63 -9.58 0.26
C SER A 25 -9.64 -8.10 -0.13
N MET A 26 -8.89 -7.31 0.62
CA MET A 26 -8.52 -5.95 0.27
C MET A 26 -7.01 -5.90 0.08
N ARG A 27 -6.57 -5.40 -1.08
CA ARG A 27 -5.17 -5.22 -1.41
C ARG A 27 -4.85 -3.75 -1.67
N ILE A 28 -3.80 -3.25 -1.04
CA ILE A 28 -3.22 -1.94 -1.30
C ILE A 28 -1.85 -2.15 -1.93
N GLU A 29 -1.61 -1.51 -3.06
CA GLU A 29 -0.32 -1.51 -3.74
C GLU A 29 0.23 -0.09 -3.79
N ILE A 30 1.53 0.08 -3.53
CA ILE A 30 2.25 1.33 -3.70
C ILE A 30 3.37 1.11 -4.69
N ILE A 31 3.31 1.85 -5.79
CA ILE A 31 4.24 1.73 -6.90
C ILE A 31 5.05 3.03 -7.01
N THR A 32 6.38 2.91 -7.07
CA THR A 32 7.28 4.03 -7.31
C THR A 32 8.43 3.63 -8.24
N ILE A 33 9.13 4.64 -8.77
CA ILE A 33 10.32 4.45 -9.60
C ILE A 33 11.51 5.07 -8.87
N ASN A 34 12.59 4.28 -8.72
CA ASN A 34 13.84 4.74 -8.15
C ASN A 34 15.04 4.16 -8.94
N LYS A 35 15.97 5.03 -9.35
CA LYS A 35 17.17 4.67 -10.14
C LYS A 35 16.87 3.77 -11.36
N GLY A 36 15.80 4.06 -12.08
CA GLY A 36 15.37 3.29 -13.26
C GLY A 36 14.64 1.98 -12.96
N ASN A 37 14.52 1.58 -11.69
CA ASN A 37 13.81 0.37 -11.27
C ASN A 37 12.40 0.71 -10.78
N VAL A 38 11.45 -0.19 -11.06
CA VAL A 38 10.09 -0.12 -10.53
C VAL A 38 10.03 -0.91 -9.24
N TYR A 39 9.51 -0.28 -8.19
CA TYR A 39 9.28 -0.90 -6.89
C TYR A 39 7.78 -0.96 -6.63
N ASN A 40 7.30 -2.13 -6.19
CA ASN A 40 5.93 -2.33 -5.74
C ASN A 40 5.96 -2.85 -4.30
N LEU A 41 5.29 -2.15 -3.39
CA LEU A 41 4.97 -2.66 -2.06
C LEU A 41 3.48 -2.99 -2.01
N SER A 42 3.16 -4.26 -1.76
CA SER A 42 1.79 -4.72 -1.63
C SER A 42 1.46 -5.11 -0.20
N PHE A 43 0.26 -4.79 0.22
CA PHE A 43 -0.34 -5.20 1.47
C PHE A 43 -1.69 -5.82 1.16
N ASN A 44 -1.91 -7.06 1.59
CA ASN A 44 -3.14 -7.80 1.36
C ASN A 44 -3.72 -8.22 2.71
N ASP A 45 -5.01 -7.97 2.88
CA ASP A 45 -5.72 -8.21 4.11
C ASP A 45 -7.12 -8.77 3.83
N ALA A 46 -7.75 -9.33 4.85
CA ALA A 46 -9.15 -9.68 4.75
C ALA A 46 -10.03 -8.42 4.61
N PRO A 47 -11.23 -8.52 4.00
CA PRO A 47 -12.12 -7.38 3.80
C PRO A 47 -12.51 -6.75 5.14
N GLU A 48 -12.78 -5.44 5.15
CA GLU A 48 -13.19 -4.66 6.34
C GLU A 48 -14.32 -5.28 7.17
N GLY A 49 -15.17 -6.15 6.59
CA GLY A 49 -16.25 -6.83 7.30
C GLY A 49 -15.89 -8.19 7.91
N ASN A 50 -14.78 -8.80 7.49
CA ASN A 50 -14.35 -10.14 7.90
C ASN A 50 -13.10 -10.12 8.80
N ASP A 51 -12.46 -8.96 8.96
CA ASP A 51 -11.30 -8.77 9.83
C ASP A 51 -11.64 -7.79 10.96
N PRO A 52 -11.79 -8.27 12.21
CA PRO A 52 -12.05 -7.40 13.36
C PRO A 52 -10.89 -6.44 13.66
N ASP A 53 -9.69 -6.72 13.18
CA ASP A 53 -8.46 -5.95 13.41
C ASP A 53 -8.04 -5.10 12.21
N ASN A 54 -8.90 -4.96 11.19
CA ASN A 54 -8.58 -4.27 9.93
C ASN A 54 -7.98 -2.87 10.16
N ALA A 55 -8.58 -2.08 11.06
CA ALA A 55 -8.09 -0.73 11.39
C ALA A 55 -6.66 -0.75 11.97
N ARG A 56 -6.34 -1.77 12.78
CA ARG A 56 -5.00 -1.95 13.35
C ARG A 56 -4.00 -2.36 12.25
N HIS A 57 -4.38 -3.26 11.35
CA HIS A 57 -3.51 -3.64 10.23
C HIS A 57 -3.23 -2.46 9.30
N GLN A 58 -4.23 -1.62 9.00
CA GLN A 58 -4.04 -0.39 8.24
C GLN A 58 -3.05 0.59 8.92
N GLN A 59 -3.10 0.68 10.25
CA GLN A 59 -2.14 1.50 11.02
C GLN A 59 -0.72 0.94 10.92
N ILE A 60 -0.54 -0.38 11.06
CA ILE A 60 0.76 -1.03 10.93
C ILE A 60 1.33 -0.81 9.53
N TYR A 61 0.51 -1.01 8.49
CA TYR A 61 0.93 -0.75 7.11
C TYR A 61 1.36 0.71 6.92
N SER A 62 0.58 1.67 7.43
CA SER A 62 0.92 3.09 7.36
C SER A 62 2.23 3.42 8.11
N GLN A 63 2.50 2.75 9.23
CA GLN A 63 3.77 2.88 9.95
C GLN A 63 4.95 2.30 9.14
N MET A 64 4.78 1.15 8.51
CA MET A 64 5.81 0.56 7.63
C MET A 64 6.17 1.51 6.48
N LEU A 65 5.16 2.15 5.88
CA LEU A 65 5.38 3.14 4.82
C LEU A 65 6.13 4.37 5.30
N SER A 66 5.81 4.87 6.51
CA SER A 66 6.41 6.10 7.03
C SER A 66 7.90 5.96 7.35
N ILE A 67 8.32 4.75 7.76
CA ILE A 67 9.73 4.43 8.06
C ILE A 67 10.51 3.97 6.84
N PHE A 68 9.85 3.55 5.75
CA PHE A 68 10.53 3.07 4.57
C PHE A 68 11.42 4.15 3.95
N ARG A 69 12.66 3.80 3.63
CA ARG A 69 13.62 4.67 2.94
C ARG A 69 14.40 3.85 1.92
N PHE A 70 14.64 4.43 0.75
CA PHE A 70 15.60 3.86 -0.18
C PHE A 70 17.01 4.09 0.37
N MET A 71 17.79 3.02 0.50
CA MET A 71 19.22 3.15 0.80
C MET A 71 19.96 3.60 -0.47
N GLU A 72 20.92 4.50 -0.29
CA GLU A 72 21.72 5.08 -1.38
C GLU A 72 22.70 4.08 -1.99
#